data_AF-A0A2V9Y3R1-F1
#
_entry.id   AF-A0A2V9Y3R1-F1
#
_cell.length_a   1.000
_cell.length_b   1.000
_cell.length_c   1.000
_cell.angle_alpha   90.00
_cell.angle_beta   90.00
_cell.angle_gamma   90.00
#
_symmetry.space_group_name_H-M   'P 1'
#
loop_
_entity.id
_entity.type
_entity.pdbx_description
1 polymer ?
#
loop_
_entity_poly.entity_id
_entity_poly.type
_entity_poly.pdbx_seq_one_letter_code
_entity_poly.pdbx_strand_id
1 'polypeptide(L)' 'MDCERVFFVTSITLQRFPIFRRETTARLLIDTLAHYRDAGKFLLHEFVIMPDHIHVLLTPAEEISL' A
#
# COMPACT_ATOMS: atom_id res chain seq x y z
N MET A 1 17.24 17.18 -10.10
CA MET A 1 16.22 16.31 -10.73
C MET A 1 16.25 15.06 -9.91
N ASP A 2 15.53 15.09 -8.79
CA ASP A 2 15.67 14.07 -7.77
C ASP A 2 15.12 12.76 -8.31
N CYS A 3 15.89 11.70 -8.09
CA CYS A 3 15.56 10.36 -8.53
C CYS A 3 14.32 9.92 -7.74
N GLU A 4 13.15 10.03 -8.34
CA GLU A 4 11.90 9.59 -7.73
C GLU A 4 12.00 8.07 -7.50
N ARG A 5 12.15 7.66 -6.24
CA ARG A 5 12.24 6.26 -5.84
C ARG A 5 10.86 5.61 -5.87
N VAL A 6 10.32 5.37 -7.05
CA VAL A 6 9.00 4.73 -7.24
C VAL A 6 9.15 3.21 -7.13
N PHE A 7 8.37 2.58 -6.26
CA PHE A 7 8.35 1.12 -6.08
C PHE A 7 7.00 0.53 -6.40
N PHE A 8 7.02 -0.62 -7.08
CA PHE A 8 5.88 -1.51 -7.19
C PHE A 8 5.97 -2.59 -6.12
N VAL A 9 5.12 -2.49 -5.10
CA VAL A 9 5.12 -3.37 -3.93
C VAL A 9 3.96 -4.36 -4.04
N THR A 10 4.24 -5.64 -3.78
CA THR A 10 3.21 -6.68 -3.65
C THR A 10 3.28 -7.26 -2.25
N SER A 11 2.13 -7.35 -1.57
CA SER A 11 2.01 -8.07 -0.30
C SER A 11 0.88 -9.08 -0.37
N ILE A 12 1.13 -10.28 0.13
CA ILE A 12 0.18 -11.41 0.12
C ILE A 12 -0.26 -11.71 1.54
N THR A 13 -1.51 -12.12 1.71
CA THR A 13 -2.00 -12.59 3.01
C THR A 13 -1.38 -13.94 3.35
N LEU A 14 -1.40 -14.28 4.65
CA LEU A 14 -0.93 -15.58 5.12
C LEU A 14 -1.66 -16.70 4.37
N GLN A 15 -0.89 -17.59 3.74
CA GLN A 15 -1.40 -18.71 2.93
C GLN A 15 -2.42 -18.29 1.85
N ARG A 16 -2.39 -17.03 1.38
CA ARG A 16 -3.36 -16.48 0.44
C ARG A 16 -4.81 -16.57 0.93
N PHE A 17 -5.03 -16.50 2.24
CA PHE A 17 -6.38 -16.47 2.80
C PHE A 17 -7.09 -15.17 2.37
N PRO A 18 -8.28 -15.23 1.74
CA PRO A 18 -8.86 -14.09 1.02
C PRO A 18 -9.62 -13.12 1.95
N ILE A 19 -8.94 -12.53 2.93
CA ILE A 19 -9.53 -11.66 3.95
C ILE A 19 -10.17 -10.39 3.37
N PHE A 20 -9.67 -9.89 2.23
CA PHE A 20 -10.17 -8.66 1.61
C PHE A 20 -11.49 -8.84 0.87
N ARG A 21 -12.04 -10.07 0.79
CA ARG A 21 -13.44 -10.27 0.36
C ARG A 21 -14.43 -9.59 1.30
N ARG A 22 -14.06 -9.40 2.56
CA ARG A 22 -14.85 -8.62 3.52
C ARG A 22 -14.55 -7.14 3.28
N GLU A 23 -15.57 -6.40 2.86
CA GLU A 23 -15.45 -4.96 2.59
C GLU A 23 -14.86 -4.20 3.77
N THR A 24 -15.23 -4.54 5.01
CA THR A 24 -14.69 -3.90 6.21
C THR A 24 -13.18 -4.08 6.35
N THR A 25 -12.64 -5.24 5.96
CA THR A 25 -11.20 -5.51 5.97
C THR A 25 -10.48 -4.75 4.85
N ALA A 26 -11.05 -4.71 3.65
CA ALA A 26 -10.51 -3.90 2.55
C ALA A 26 -10.52 -2.40 2.90
N ARG A 27 -11.61 -1.92 3.52
CA ARG A 27 -11.76 -0.53 3.93
C ARG A 27 -10.75 -0.13 4.99
N LEU A 28 -10.51 -0.99 5.99
CA LEU A 28 -9.48 -0.77 7.00
C LEU A 28 -8.09 -0.56 6.36
N LEU A 29 -7.75 -1.35 5.34
CA LEU A 29 -6.49 -1.18 4.62
C LEU A 29 -6.45 0.15 3.86
N ILE A 30 -7.53 0.53 3.17
CA ILE A 30 -7.63 1.81 2.46
C ILE A 30 -7.40 2.98 3.43
N ASP A 31 -8.11 2.97 4.56
CA ASP A 31 -7.99 4.03 5.57
C ASP A 31 -6.57 4.07 6.16
N THR A 32 -5.92 2.91 6.31
CA THR A 32 -4.51 2.81 6.75
C THR A 32 -3.54 3.39 5.72
N LEU A 33 -3.71 3.08 4.42
CA LEU A 33 -2.89 3.65 3.35
C LEU A 33 -3.06 5.17 3.29
N ALA A 34 -4.29 5.67 3.40
CA ALA A 34 -4.59 7.09 3.43
C ALA A 34 -3.94 7.78 4.64
N HIS A 35 -4.04 7.19 5.83
CA HIS A 35 -3.42 7.72 7.04
C HIS A 35 -1.91 7.95 6.88
N TYR A 36 -1.18 6.97 6.33
CA TYR A 36 0.27 7.10 6.14
C TYR A 36 0.66 8.02 5.00
N ARG A 37 -0.16 8.10 3.95
CA ARG A 37 -0.02 9.13 2.91
C ARG A 37 -0.15 10.52 3.50
N ASP A 38 -1.21 10.77 4.28
CA ASP A 38 -1.49 12.08 4.87
C ASP A 38 -0.44 12.46 5.94
N ALA A 39 0.17 11.47 6.59
CA ALA A 39 1.33 11.62 7.47
C ALA A 39 2.67 11.82 6.73
N GLY A 40 2.67 11.88 5.40
CA GLY A 40 3.86 12.12 4.58
C GLY A 40 4.86 10.98 4.55
N LYS A 41 4.48 9.74 4.93
CA LYS A 41 5.39 8.59 4.91
C LYS A 41 5.72 8.13 3.49
N PHE A 42 4.80 8.32 2.56
CA PHE A 42 5.02 8.06 1.15
C PHE A 42 4.02 8.85 0.31
N LEU A 43 4.38 9.10 -0.94
CA LEU A 43 3.43 9.45 -2.00
C LEU A 43 2.77 8.15 -2.49
N LEU A 44 1.45 8.08 -2.41
CA LEU A 44 0.66 6.95 -2.90
C LEU A 44 0.16 7.26 -4.31
N HIS A 45 0.72 6.60 -5.33
CA HIS A 45 0.34 6.83 -6.73
C HIS A 45 -0.92 6.06 -7.09
N GLU A 46 -0.86 4.73 -6.95
CA GLU A 46 -1.96 3.83 -7.27
C GLU A 46 -1.92 2.60 -6.36
N PHE A 47 -3.06 1.96 -6.18
CA PHE A 47 -3.14 0.67 -5.51
C PHE A 47 -4.34 -0.13 -6.00
N VAL A 48 -4.26 -1.45 -5.87
CA VAL A 48 -5.39 -2.36 -6.04
C VAL A 48 -5.40 -3.38 -4.92
N ILE A 49 -6.60 -3.65 -4.39
CA ILE A 49 -6.85 -4.68 -3.40
C ILE A 49 -7.52 -5.85 -4.10
N MET A 50 -6.82 -6.98 -4.15
CA MET A 50 -7.34 -8.27 -4.58
C MET A 50 -7.81 -9.05 -3.36
N PRO A 51 -8.60 -10.13 -3.51
CA PRO A 51 -9.14 -10.87 -2.36
C PRO A 51 -8.11 -11.31 -1.30
N ASP A 52 -6.90 -11.69 -1.73
CA ASP A 52 -5.82 -12.27 -0.91
C ASP A 52 -4.48 -11.52 -0.98
N HIS A 53 -4.39 -10.42 -1.74
CA HIS A 53 -3.15 -9.67 -1.90
C HIS A 53 -3.40 -8.25 -2.37
N ILE A 54 -2.36 -7.44 -2.37
CA ILE A 54 -2.41 -6.05 -2.83
C ILE A 54 -1.22 -5.75 -3.74
N HIS A 55 -1.43 -4.80 -4.65
CA HIS A 55 -0.37 -4.14 -5.38
C HIS A 55 -0.44 -2.65 -5.09
N VAL A 56 0.72 -2.04 -4.85
CA VAL A 56 0.83 -0.61 -4.52
C VAL A 56 1.99 0.00 -5.30
N LEU A 57 1.75 1.13 -5.94
CA LEU A 57 2.77 1.99 -6.53
C LEU A 57 2.95 3.20 -5.61
N LEU A 58 4.13 3.34 -5.00
CA LEU A 58 4.41 4.43 -4.06
C LEU A 58 5.84 4.96 -4.15
N THR A 59 6.06 6.19 -3.70
CA THR A 59 7.38 6.78 -3.46
C THR A 59 7.57 7.01 -1.96
N PRO A 60 8.45 6.28 -1.26
CA PRO A 60 8.73 6.51 0.15
C PRO A 60 9.39 7.86 0.38
N ALA A 61 9.08 8.49 1.51
CA ALA A 61 9.79 9.68 1.98
C ALA A 61 11.30 9.40 2.11
N GLU A 62 12.14 10.42 1.91
CA GLU A 62 13.60 10.27 1.82
C GLU A 62 14.20 9.60 3.06
N GLU A 63 13.66 9.88 4.24
CA GLU A 63 14.10 9.32 5.52
C GLU A 63 13.73 7.83 5.71
N ILE A 64 12.87 7.27 4.84
CA ILE A 64 12.48 5.86 4.92
C ILE A 64 13.46 4.99 4.14
N SER A 65 14.15 4.11 4.89
CA SER A 65 14.94 3.02 4.35
C SER A 65 14.05 1.90 3.82
N LEU A 66 14.55 1.18 2.82
CA LEU A 66 13.94 0.00 2.24
C LEU A 66 14.66 -1.27 2.68
#